data_AF-A0A950WG36-F1
#
_entry.id   AF-A0A950WG36-F1
#
_cell.length_a   1.000
_cell.length_b   1.000
_cell.length_c   1.000
_cell.angle_alpha   90.00
_cell.angle_beta   90.00
_cell.angle_gamma   90.00
#
_symmetry.space_group_name_H-M   'P 1'
#
loop_
_entity.id
_entity.type
_entity.pdbx_description
1 polymer ?
#
loop_
_entity_poly.entity_id
_entity_poly.type
_entity_poly.pdbx_seq_one_letter_code
_entity_poly.pdbx_strand_id
1 'polypeptide(L)' 'TVREANDRGFRCIVLSDCCGSYFPEFHEAGLAMIKAQGGIFGWVSASHPVLKVLHA' A
#
# COMPACT_ATOMS: atom_id res chain seq x y z
N THR A 1 -2.71 9.52 6.44
CA THR A 1 -2.46 9.63 4.98
C THR A 1 -3.27 8.66 4.13
N VAL A 2 -2.89 7.38 3.96
CA VAL A 2 -3.59 6.48 3.00
C VAL A 2 -5.08 6.29 3.30
N ARG A 3 -5.44 6.15 4.59
CA ARG A 3 -6.82 6.07 5.06
C ARG A 3 -7.61 7.33 4.71
N GLU A 4 -7.05 8.50 5.03
CA GLU A 4 -7.68 9.79 4.74
C GLU A 4 -7.87 10.03 3.23
N ALA A 5 -6.93 9.55 2.41
CA ALA A 5 -7.05 9.60 0.95
C ALA A 5 -8.14 8.64 0.44
N ASN A 6 -8.17 7.41 0.96
CA ASN A 6 -9.24 6.45 0.68
C ASN A 6 -10.63 7.02 1.03
N ASP A 7 -10.78 7.61 2.22
CA ASP A 7 -12.03 8.22 2.69
C ASP A 7 -12.49 9.39 1.81
N ARG A 8 -11.56 10.03 1.08
CA ARG A 8 -11.82 11.10 0.11
C ARG A 8 -12.04 10.58 -1.32
N GLY A 9 -12.07 9.27 -1.53
CA GLY A 9 -12.33 8.64 -2.82
C GLY A 9 -11.10 8.45 -3.71
N PHE A 10 -9.88 8.64 -3.20
CA PHE A 10 -8.67 8.37 -3.97
C PHE A 10 -8.40 6.86 -4.07
N ARG A 11 -8.02 6.41 -5.27
CA ARG A 11 -7.52 5.05 -5.50
C ARG A 11 -6.05 4.97 -5.10
N CYS A 12 -5.79 4.37 -3.95
CA CYS A 12 -4.47 4.35 -3.36
C CYS A 12 -3.73 3.03 -3.61
N ILE A 13 -2.42 3.12 -3.88
CA ILE A 13 -1.49 2.00 -3.85
C ILE A 13 -0.35 2.33 -2.89
N VAL A 14 -0.01 1.39 -2.01
CA VAL A 14 1.13 1.50 -1.09
C VAL A 14 2.23 0.57 -1.57
N LEU A 15 3.43 1.11 -1.75
CA LEU A 15 4.60 0.33 -2.17
C LEU A 15 5.30 -0.27 -0.94
N SER A 16 5.27 -1.59 -0.79
CA SER A 16 5.76 -2.30 0.40
C SER A 16 7.26 -2.10 0.63
N ASP A 17 8.03 -2.01 -0.44
CA ASP A 17 9.49 -1.84 -0.45
C ASP A 17 9.94 -0.37 -0.47
N CYS A 18 9.00 0.58 -0.39
CA CYS A 18 9.30 2.03 -0.32
C CYS A 18 8.79 2.66 0.98
N CYS A 19 8.40 1.85 1.98
CA CYS A 19 8.06 2.32 3.31
C CYS A 19 8.62 1.36 4.36
N GLY A 20 8.63 1.77 5.62
CA GLY A 20 9.17 0.97 6.71
C GLY A 20 8.63 1.41 8.06
N SER A 21 8.74 0.51 9.04
CA SER A 21 8.50 0.78 10.45
C SER A 21 9.74 0.36 11.24
N TYR A 22 9.96 0.97 12.41
CA TYR A 22 10.99 0.51 13.35
C TYR A 22 10.75 -0.93 13.84
N PHE A 23 9.49 -1.35 13.83
CA PHE A 23 9.06 -2.70 14.22
C PHE A 23 8.60 -3.45 12.95
N PRO A 24 9.31 -4.50 12.52
CA PRO A 24 8.94 -5.28 11.35
C PRO A 24 7.48 -5.77 11.40
N GLU A 25 7.03 -6.21 12.57
CA GLU A 25 5.66 -6.67 12.79
C GLU A 25 4.60 -5.58 12.53
N PHE A 26 4.91 -4.31 12.78
CA PHE A 26 4.00 -3.20 12.51
C PHE A 26 3.98 -2.82 11.04
N HIS A 27 5.10 -2.96 10.34
CA HIS A 27 5.15 -2.80 8.88
C HIS A 27 4.25 -3.85 8.21
N GLU A 28 4.45 -5.13 8.56
CA GLU A 28 3.66 -6.23 8.02
C GLU A 28 2.16 -6.11 8.37
N ALA A 29 1.84 -5.80 9.63
CA ALA A 29 0.45 -5.60 10.06
C ALA A 29 -0.21 -4.43 9.31
N GLY A 30 0.52 -3.32 9.11
CA GLY A 30 0.03 -2.17 8.35
C GLY A 30 -0.29 -2.52 6.90
N LEU A 31 0.62 -3.21 6.21
CA LEU A 31 0.42 -3.65 4.83
C LEU A 31 -0.71 -4.67 4.71
N ALA A 32 -0.80 -5.63 5.63
CA ALA A 32 -1.88 -6.61 5.67
C ALA A 32 -3.25 -5.95 5.84
N MET A 33 -3.33 -4.95 6.71
CA MET A 33 -4.55 -4.19 6.98
C MET A 33 -5.01 -3.36 5.77
N ILE A 34 -4.09 -2.73 5.04
CA ILE A 34 -4.43 -1.93 3.84
C ILE A 34 -5.16 -2.78 2.80
N LYS A 35 -4.62 -3.97 2.50
CA LYS A 35 -5.16 -4.88 1.47
C LYS A 35 -6.24 -5.86 1.99
N ALA A 36 -6.61 -5.77 3.27
CA ALA A 36 -7.65 -6.63 3.86
C ALA A 36 -9.02 -6.35 3.23
N GLN A 37 -9.96 -7.27 3.41
CA GLN A 37 -11.36 -7.15 2.94
C GLN A 37 -11.48 -6.73 1.46
N GLY A 38 -10.59 -7.24 0.59
CA GLY A 38 -10.58 -6.90 -0.83
C GLY A 38 -9.97 -5.54 -1.17
N GLY A 39 -9.22 -4.92 -0.25
CA GLY A 39 -8.56 -3.63 -0.44
C GLY A 39 -9.24 -2.48 0.29
N ILE A 40 -9.58 -2.67 1.57
CA ILE A 40 -10.35 -1.71 2.38
C ILE A 40 -9.76 -0.29 2.42
N PHE A 41 -8.43 -0.15 2.30
CA PHE A 41 -7.75 1.15 2.16
C PHE A 41 -6.94 1.28 0.86
N GLY A 42 -7.16 0.40 -0.12
CA GLY A 42 -6.42 0.34 -1.37
C GLY A 42 -5.61 -0.95 -1.56
N TRP A 43 -4.57 -0.87 -2.39
CA TRP A 43 -3.74 -2.01 -2.79
C TRP A 43 -2.32 -1.90 -2.25
N VAL A 44 -1.64 -3.06 -2.17
CA VAL A 44 -0.20 -3.14 -1.86
C VAL A 44 0.51 -3.83 -3.02
N SER A 45 1.63 -3.25 -3.46
CA SER A 45 2.53 -3.84 -4.46
C SER A 45 3.98 -3.57 -4.06
N ALA A 46 4.93 -4.31 -4.61
CA ALA A 46 6.32 -3.86 -4.66
C ALA A 46 6.49 -2.79 -5.76
N SER A 47 7.58 -2.02 -5.69
CA SER A 47 7.93 -0.99 -6.67
C SER A 47 8.19 -1.59 -8.05
N HIS A 48 8.81 -2.78 -8.13
CA HIS A 48 9.23 -3.37 -9.41
C HIS A 48 8.06 -3.64 -10.39
N PRO A 49 6.96 -4.32 -10.00
CA PRO A 49 5.77 -4.44 -10.85
C PRO A 49 5.19 -3.11 -11.31
N VAL A 50 5.21 -2.09 -10.43
CA VAL A 50 4.67 -0.76 -10.74
C VAL A 50 5.54 -0.03 -11.76
N LEU A 51 6.87 -0.05 -11.57
CA LEU A 51 7.80 0.52 -12.54
C LEU A 51 7.69 -0.16 -13.90
N LYS A 52 7.53 -1.49 -13.94
CA LYS A 52 7.36 -2.24 -15.19
C LYS A 52 6.17 -1.75 -16.02
N VAL A 53 5.05 -1.37 -15.38
CA VAL A 53 3.85 -0.91 -16.10
C VAL A 53 3.88 0.59 -16.41
N LEU A 54 4.64 1.40 -15.67
CA LEU A 54 4.80 2.84 -15.94
C LEU A 54 5.76 3.13 -17.10
N HIS A 55 6.70 2.22 -17.36
CA HIS A 55 7.67 2.32 -18.45
C HIS A 55 7.30 1.51 -19.70
N ALA A 56 6.07 0.97 -19.74
CA ALA A 56 5.52 0.26 -20.92
C ALA A 56 4.83 1.26 -21.85
#